data_AF-A0A939EZ66-F1
#
_entry.id   AF-A0A939EZ66-F1
#
_cell.length_a   1.000
_cell.length_b   1.000
_cell.length_c   1.000
_cell.angle_alpha   90.00
_cell.angle_beta   90.00
_cell.angle_gamma   90.00
#
_symmetry.space_group_name_H-M   'P 1'
#
loop_
_entity.id
_entity.type
_entity.pdbx_description
1 polymer ?
#
loop_
_entity_poly.entity_id
_entity_poly.type
_entity_poly.pdbx_seq_one_letter_code
_entity_poly.pdbx_strand_id
1 'polypeptide(L)'
;MNRREFLKHTGVGAASVSLLGLSVPAVAETKADRLVILHTNDMHSRIEPFPANAAQYAGMGGMAHRASLIKQIRAQEPHVLLLDSGDIWQGTPYFNFFMGELEYKLMSEMQYDASTLGNHDFDNGLEGLQKQLPNATFPFLIANYDFSNTILAGRFQPYKVFEKAGHRIGVFGLGIEMAGLVADKNFGATKYLDPIATANQTVAKLRGSEKCDLVICLSHLGYKYASAKIDDFKLAAGAPGIDLILGGHTHTFLDKPDVVAGPNGHQTLINQVGWSGINLGRLDYTFERGTRRPTVAMAGVVPVRAA
;
A
#
# COMPACT_ATOMS: atom_id res chain seq x y z
N MET A 1 -2.14 -73.13 30.41
CA MET A 1 -2.88 -72.21 29.52
C MET A 1 -2.52 -72.54 28.08
N ASN A 2 -3.53 -72.85 27.26
CA ASN A 2 -3.38 -73.58 26.00
C ASN A 2 -3.20 -72.60 24.82
N ARG A 3 -2.14 -72.78 24.01
CA ARG A 3 -1.75 -71.92 22.87
C ARG A 3 -2.72 -71.93 21.67
N ARG A 4 -3.87 -72.59 21.78
CA ARG A 4 -4.82 -72.85 20.67
C ARG A 4 -6.04 -71.92 20.61
N GLU A 5 -6.25 -71.03 21.59
CA GLU A 5 -7.38 -70.06 21.53
C GLU A 5 -6.99 -68.63 21.13
N PHE A 6 -5.72 -68.24 21.23
CA PHE A 6 -5.31 -66.86 20.91
C PHE A 6 -5.31 -66.56 19.40
N LEU A 7 -5.29 -67.59 18.54
CA LEU A 7 -5.21 -67.45 17.08
C LEU A 7 -6.58 -67.44 16.37
N LYS A 8 -7.71 -67.48 17.10
CA LYS A 8 -9.06 -67.51 16.49
C LYS A 8 -9.73 -66.15 16.29
N HIS A 9 -9.15 -65.04 16.77
CA HIS A 9 -9.86 -63.74 16.76
C HIS A 9 -9.12 -62.55 16.13
N THR A 10 -8.13 -62.75 15.25
CA THR A 10 -7.56 -61.59 14.53
C THR A 10 -7.07 -61.96 13.14
N GLY A 11 -7.94 -62.61 12.37
CA GLY A 11 -7.81 -62.67 10.92
C GLY A 11 -8.66 -61.58 10.28
N VAL A 12 -8.04 -60.47 9.87
CA VAL A 12 -8.23 -59.82 8.56
C VAL A 12 -6.92 -59.08 8.28
N GLY A 13 -6.13 -59.68 7.39
CA GLY A 13 -4.87 -59.12 6.92
C GLY A 13 -5.08 -57.80 6.17
N ALA A 14 -4.04 -56.98 6.23
CA ALA A 14 -3.90 -55.74 5.50
C ALA A 14 -4.29 -55.91 4.02
N ALA A 15 -5.47 -55.42 3.67
CA ALA A 15 -5.79 -55.12 2.29
C ALA A 15 -4.91 -53.94 1.89
N SER A 16 -3.90 -54.24 1.08
CA SER A 16 -3.15 -53.31 0.26
C SER A 16 -4.11 -52.40 -0.50
N VAL A 17 -4.39 -51.22 0.06
CA VAL A 17 -4.90 -50.10 -0.71
C VAL A 17 -3.70 -49.57 -1.47
N SER A 18 -3.57 -50.04 -2.71
CA SER A 18 -2.85 -49.34 -3.76
C SER A 18 -3.50 -47.95 -3.89
N LEU A 19 -3.04 -47.01 -3.06
CA LEU A 19 -3.28 -45.59 -3.29
C LEU A 19 -2.62 -45.29 -4.62
N LEU A 20 -3.43 -45.35 -5.68
CA LEU A 20 -3.21 -44.66 -6.94
C LEU A 20 -2.62 -43.31 -6.57
N GLY A 21 -1.34 -43.13 -6.90
CA GLY A 21 -0.65 -41.86 -6.81
C GLY A 21 -1.37 -40.87 -7.69
N LEU A 22 -2.40 -40.23 -7.14
CA LEU A 22 -2.84 -38.92 -7.57
C LEU A 22 -1.66 -38.00 -7.29
N SER A 23 -0.79 -37.94 -8.28
CA SER A 23 0.17 -36.87 -8.44
C SER A 23 -0.69 -35.63 -8.61
N VAL A 24 -1.06 -34.99 -7.51
CA VAL A 24 -1.54 -33.61 -7.57
C VAL A 24 -0.37 -32.85 -8.19
N PRO A 25 -0.50 -32.28 -9.39
CA PRO A 25 0.57 -31.46 -9.91
C PRO A 25 0.78 -30.35 -8.89
N ALA A 26 1.96 -30.34 -8.26
CA ALA A 26 2.43 -29.14 -7.59
C ALA A 26 2.45 -28.08 -8.68
N VAL A 27 1.45 -27.21 -8.68
CA VAL A 27 1.38 -26.09 -9.62
C VAL A 27 2.58 -25.24 -9.28
N ALA A 28 3.62 -25.34 -10.10
CA ALA A 28 4.76 -24.45 -10.00
C ALA A 28 4.25 -23.05 -10.30
N GLU A 29 4.13 -22.22 -9.27
CA GLU A 29 3.81 -20.80 -9.42
C GLU A 29 4.85 -20.18 -10.35
N THR A 30 4.43 -19.74 -11.53
CA THR A 30 5.32 -19.06 -12.45
C THR A 30 5.44 -17.60 -12.02
N LYS A 31 6.64 -17.00 -12.11
CA LYS A 31 6.84 -15.57 -11.80
C LYS A 31 5.91 -14.63 -12.61
N ALA A 32 5.34 -15.11 -13.72
CA ALA A 32 4.40 -14.35 -14.55
C ALA A 32 3.05 -14.06 -13.84
N ASP A 33 2.67 -14.88 -12.86
CA ASP A 33 1.39 -14.77 -12.14
C ASP A 33 1.54 -14.00 -10.81
N ARG A 34 2.65 -13.28 -10.62
CA ARG A 34 3.02 -12.63 -9.36
C ARG A 34 3.13 -11.13 -9.50
N LEU A 35 2.52 -10.40 -8.57
CA LEU A 35 2.61 -8.94 -8.42
C LEU A 35 3.30 -8.61 -7.10
N VAL A 36 4.31 -7.75 -7.16
CA VAL A 36 4.95 -7.18 -5.97
C VAL A 36 4.51 -5.74 -5.80
N ILE A 37 3.90 -5.44 -4.67
CA ILE A 37 3.53 -4.09 -4.26
C ILE A 37 4.58 -3.63 -3.25
N LEU A 38 5.30 -2.58 -3.65
CA LEU A 38 6.20 -1.84 -2.79
C LEU A 38 5.49 -0.57 -2.35
N HIS A 39 5.63 -0.20 -1.07
CA HIS A 39 5.02 1.04 -0.60
C HIS A 39 5.81 1.79 0.47
N THR A 40 5.61 3.10 0.48
CA THR A 40 6.11 4.02 1.50
C THR A 40 4.99 4.94 1.99
N ASN A 41 5.24 5.61 3.11
CA ASN A 41 4.38 6.63 3.67
C ASN A 41 5.23 7.58 4.54
N ASP A 42 4.75 8.81 4.75
CA ASP A 42 5.28 9.77 5.74
C ASP A 42 6.81 9.93 5.66
N MET A 43 7.33 10.10 4.45
CA MET A 43 8.76 10.19 4.23
C MET A 43 9.36 11.47 4.81
N HIS A 44 8.58 12.54 4.93
CA HIS A 44 8.98 13.75 5.63
C HIS A 44 10.31 14.35 5.19
N SER A 45 10.52 14.46 3.88
CA SER A 45 11.74 15.03 3.29
C SER A 45 13.03 14.33 3.78
N ARG A 46 12.99 13.04 4.16
CA ARG A 46 14.17 12.28 4.58
C ARG A 46 15.02 11.86 3.36
N ILE A 47 15.74 12.83 2.81
CA ILE A 47 16.63 12.63 1.64
C ILE A 47 17.86 11.80 2.01
N GLU A 48 18.52 12.16 3.11
CA GLU A 48 19.70 11.48 3.66
C GLU A 48 19.30 10.45 4.72
N PRO A 49 20.11 9.40 4.95
CA PRO A 49 19.90 8.49 6.07
C PRO A 49 20.04 9.23 7.41
N PHE A 50 19.51 8.62 8.47
CA PHE A 50 19.78 9.09 9.81
C PHE A 50 21.29 9.02 10.12
N PRO A 51 21.86 10.01 10.85
CA PRO A 51 23.26 10.02 11.22
C PRO A 51 23.71 8.72 11.89
N ALA A 52 24.97 8.31 11.66
CA ALA A 52 25.51 7.09 12.24
C ALA A 52 25.54 7.09 13.80
N ASN A 53 25.51 8.27 14.41
CA ASN A 53 25.43 8.45 15.86
C ASN A 53 24.01 8.70 16.37
N ALA A 54 22.97 8.53 15.54
CA ALA A 54 21.58 8.69 15.97
C ALA A 54 21.21 7.61 17.01
N ALA A 55 20.47 8.01 18.04
CA ALA A 55 20.05 7.08 19.10
C ALA A 55 19.11 5.97 18.59
N GLN A 56 18.35 6.25 17.53
CA GLN A 56 17.48 5.29 16.86
C GLN A 56 17.68 5.42 15.35
N TYR A 57 17.54 4.28 14.66
CA TYR A 57 17.57 4.20 13.21
C TYR A 57 18.88 4.67 12.55
N ALA A 58 20.00 4.67 13.29
CA ALA A 58 21.30 5.07 12.76
C ALA A 58 21.64 4.38 11.43
N GLY A 59 21.96 5.17 10.41
CA GLY A 59 22.26 4.68 9.06
C GLY A 59 21.06 4.17 8.26
N MET A 60 19.84 4.24 8.79
CA MET A 60 18.62 3.84 8.09
C MET A 60 17.98 5.01 7.33
N GLY A 61 17.05 4.69 6.44
CA GLY A 61 16.39 5.67 5.59
C GLY A 61 17.29 6.18 4.46
N GLY A 62 16.95 7.36 3.95
CA GLY A 62 17.64 7.98 2.83
C GLY A 62 17.15 7.46 1.48
N MET A 63 16.95 8.38 0.54
CA MET A 63 16.40 8.07 -0.77
C MET A 63 17.37 7.29 -1.66
N ALA A 64 18.68 7.50 -1.53
CA ALA A 64 19.68 6.73 -2.28
C ALA A 64 19.66 5.24 -1.90
N HIS A 65 19.57 4.93 -0.60
CA HIS A 65 19.41 3.55 -0.13
C HIS A 65 18.11 2.93 -0.64
N ARG A 66 17.00 3.69 -0.57
CA ARG A 66 15.70 3.24 -1.08
C ARG A 66 15.75 2.95 -2.57
N ALA A 67 16.33 3.85 -3.37
CA ALA A 67 16.48 3.69 -4.80
C ALA A 67 17.28 2.42 -5.16
N SER A 68 18.38 2.16 -4.44
CA SER A 68 19.17 0.93 -4.60
C SER A 68 18.33 -0.32 -4.32
N LEU A 69 17.61 -0.34 -3.19
CA LEU A 69 16.76 -1.46 -2.80
C LEU A 69 15.62 -1.71 -3.82
N ILE A 70 14.92 -0.66 -4.24
CA ILE A 70 13.87 -0.74 -5.27
C ILE A 70 14.45 -1.29 -6.58
N LYS A 71 15.61 -0.80 -7.00
CA LYS A 71 16.29 -1.27 -8.22
C LYS A 71 16.64 -2.76 -8.14
N GLN A 72 17.14 -3.22 -6.99
CA GLN A 72 17.43 -4.65 -6.76
C GLN A 72 16.16 -5.50 -6.84
N ILE A 73 15.05 -5.07 -6.23
CA ILE A 73 13.77 -5.80 -6.27
C ILE A 73 13.24 -5.86 -7.71
N ARG A 74 13.22 -4.73 -8.43
CA ARG A 74 12.78 -4.68 -9.83
C ARG A 74 13.64 -5.54 -10.77
N ALA A 75 14.91 -5.78 -10.46
CA ALA A 75 15.74 -6.70 -11.23
C ALA A 75 15.36 -8.18 -11.03
N GLN A 76 14.68 -8.52 -9.93
CA GLN A 76 14.30 -9.89 -9.57
C GLN A 76 12.83 -10.21 -9.87
N GLU A 77 11.99 -9.17 -9.92
CA GLU A 77 10.52 -9.26 -9.99
C GLU A 77 9.98 -8.58 -11.26
N PRO A 78 9.26 -9.30 -12.13
CA PRO A 78 8.82 -8.78 -13.43
C PRO A 78 7.69 -7.76 -13.31
N HIS A 79 6.88 -7.84 -12.26
CA HIS A 79 5.69 -7.00 -12.08
C HIS A 79 5.74 -6.33 -10.71
N VAL A 80 6.23 -5.09 -10.70
CA VAL A 80 6.29 -4.26 -9.50
C VAL A 80 5.35 -3.07 -9.66
N LEU A 81 4.63 -2.74 -8.59
CA LEU A 81 3.98 -1.45 -8.36
C LEU A 81 4.64 -0.79 -7.14
N LEU A 82 5.07 0.46 -7.28
CA LEU A 82 5.64 1.26 -6.21
C LEU A 82 4.71 2.43 -5.88
N LEU A 83 4.19 2.45 -4.66
CA LEU A 83 3.13 3.37 -4.24
C LEU A 83 3.56 4.17 -3.01
N ASP A 84 2.99 5.35 -2.82
CA ASP A 84 3.23 6.17 -1.63
C ASP A 84 1.93 6.71 -1.03
N SER A 85 1.84 6.73 0.30
CA SER A 85 0.63 7.15 1.01
C SER A 85 0.67 8.58 1.53
N GLY A 86 1.48 9.48 0.96
CA GLY A 86 1.47 10.92 1.25
C GLY A 86 2.39 11.33 2.41
N ASP A 87 2.37 12.64 2.73
CA ASP A 87 3.34 13.30 3.61
C ASP A 87 4.79 13.08 3.13
N ILE A 88 4.97 13.39 1.85
CA ILE A 88 6.28 13.33 1.18
C ILE A 88 7.14 14.48 1.70
N TRP A 89 6.51 15.64 1.90
CA TRP A 89 7.12 16.89 2.33
C TRP A 89 7.26 17.01 3.85
N GLN A 90 7.90 18.12 4.26
CA GLN A 90 8.10 18.60 5.63
C GLN A 90 8.78 17.61 6.58
N GLY A 91 9.88 18.02 7.22
CA GLY A 91 10.50 17.22 8.29
C GLY A 91 12.03 17.28 8.34
N THR A 92 12.66 17.73 7.26
CA THR A 92 14.09 18.06 7.25
C THR A 92 14.33 19.43 6.60
N PRO A 93 15.51 20.05 6.80
CA PRO A 93 15.83 21.32 6.16
C PRO A 93 15.77 21.30 4.63
N TYR A 94 15.85 20.14 3.97
CA TYR A 94 15.72 20.03 2.51
C TYR A 94 14.42 20.67 2.01
N PHE A 95 13.29 20.39 2.66
CA PHE A 95 12.02 21.00 2.32
C PHE A 95 12.06 22.54 2.41
N ASN A 96 12.72 23.10 3.44
CA ASN A 96 12.80 24.56 3.61
C ASN A 96 13.61 25.25 2.49
N PHE A 97 14.57 24.55 1.89
CA PHE A 97 15.41 25.10 0.82
C PHE A 97 14.85 24.81 -0.58
N PHE A 98 14.30 23.61 -0.80
CA PHE A 98 13.87 23.12 -2.12
C PHE A 98 12.36 23.09 -2.31
N MET A 99 11.59 23.36 -1.25
CA MET A 99 10.14 23.55 -1.28
C MET A 99 9.36 22.38 -1.91
N GLY A 100 9.86 21.15 -1.77
CA GLY A 100 9.24 19.93 -2.32
C GLY A 100 9.73 19.48 -3.70
N GLU A 101 10.56 20.29 -4.38
CA GLU A 101 11.07 19.98 -5.72
C GLU A 101 11.94 18.71 -5.73
N LEU A 102 12.85 18.62 -4.76
CA LEU A 102 13.85 17.56 -4.69
C LEU A 102 13.20 16.21 -4.43
N GLU A 103 12.22 16.18 -3.54
CA GLU A 103 11.45 14.99 -3.16
C GLU A 103 10.77 14.37 -4.38
N TYR A 104 10.05 15.19 -5.16
CA TYR A 104 9.33 14.71 -6.35
C TYR A 104 10.27 14.29 -7.47
N LYS A 105 11.39 14.98 -7.68
CA LYS A 105 12.40 14.55 -8.66
C LYS A 105 12.97 13.18 -8.30
N LEU A 106 13.35 12.97 -7.04
CA LEU A 106 13.93 11.70 -6.60
C LEU A 106 12.91 10.56 -6.63
N MET A 107 11.65 10.82 -6.27
CA MET A 107 10.57 9.84 -6.43
C MET A 107 10.29 9.50 -7.91
N SER A 108 10.39 10.49 -8.80
CA SER A 108 10.28 10.28 -10.25
C SER A 108 11.43 9.45 -10.81
N GLU A 109 12.67 9.69 -10.35
CA GLU A 109 13.84 8.87 -10.69
C GLU A 109 13.71 7.44 -10.16
N MET A 110 13.10 7.26 -8.98
CA MET A 110 12.71 5.95 -8.44
C MET A 110 11.50 5.33 -9.15
N GLN A 111 10.88 6.04 -10.08
CA GLN A 111 9.71 5.62 -10.87
C GLN A 111 8.57 5.13 -9.98
N TYR A 112 8.14 5.94 -9.00
CA TYR A 112 6.88 5.68 -8.31
C TYR A 112 5.73 5.60 -9.32
N ASP A 113 4.77 4.70 -9.09
CA ASP A 113 3.64 4.47 -9.98
C ASP A 113 2.46 5.40 -9.66
N ALA A 114 2.27 5.75 -8.39
CA ALA A 114 1.31 6.73 -7.88
C ALA A 114 1.62 7.13 -6.43
N SER A 115 1.09 8.27 -6.00
CA SER A 115 0.99 8.66 -4.57
C SER A 115 -0.40 9.24 -4.25
N THR A 116 -0.76 9.39 -2.98
CA THR A 116 -1.86 10.26 -2.51
C THR A 116 -1.29 11.52 -1.86
N LEU A 117 -2.16 12.40 -1.35
CA LEU A 117 -1.76 13.59 -0.60
C LEU A 117 -1.99 13.38 0.90
N GLY A 118 -0.99 13.73 1.69
CA GLY A 118 -1.10 13.93 3.12
C GLY A 118 -1.25 15.40 3.50
N ASN A 119 -1.36 15.68 4.80
CA ASN A 119 -1.56 17.05 5.28
C ASN A 119 -0.32 17.93 5.06
N HIS A 120 0.89 17.39 5.16
CA HIS A 120 2.13 18.15 4.97
C HIS A 120 2.42 18.49 3.51
N ASP A 121 1.77 17.83 2.56
CA ASP A 121 1.85 18.19 1.14
C ASP A 121 1.17 19.55 0.83
N PHE A 122 0.50 20.15 1.83
CA PHE A 122 -0.09 21.48 1.78
C PHE A 122 0.73 22.54 2.53
N ASP A 123 1.89 22.23 3.10
CA ASP A 123 2.65 23.18 3.93
C ASP A 123 3.10 24.43 3.18
N ASN A 124 3.33 24.32 1.86
CA ASN A 124 3.63 25.44 0.97
C ASN A 124 2.38 26.06 0.30
N GLY A 125 1.18 25.70 0.77
CA GLY A 125 -0.08 26.10 0.18
C GLY A 125 -0.34 25.48 -1.20
N LEU A 126 -1.50 25.81 -1.76
CA LEU A 126 -1.91 25.31 -3.07
C LEU A 126 -0.95 25.76 -4.18
N GLU A 127 -0.39 26.97 -4.09
CA GLU A 127 0.55 27.52 -5.07
C GLU A 127 1.88 26.76 -5.04
N GLY A 128 2.36 26.44 -3.84
CA GLY A 128 3.54 25.60 -3.65
C GLY A 128 3.33 24.21 -4.23
N LEU A 129 2.20 23.56 -3.89
CA LEU A 129 1.83 22.27 -4.46
C LEU A 129 1.80 22.33 -5.99
N GLN A 130 1.06 23.28 -6.56
CA GLN A 130 0.96 23.47 -8.01
C GLN A 130 2.32 23.63 -8.67
N LYS A 131 3.22 24.42 -8.07
CA LYS A 131 4.56 24.69 -8.59
C LYS A 131 5.39 23.43 -8.69
N GLN A 132 5.25 22.50 -7.75
CA GLN A 132 6.07 21.29 -7.72
C GLN A 132 5.51 20.11 -8.50
N LEU A 133 4.21 20.04 -8.75
CA LEU A 133 3.59 18.94 -9.51
C LEU A 133 4.32 18.56 -10.82
N PRO A 134 4.87 19.50 -11.63
CA PRO A 134 5.62 19.14 -12.83
C PRO A 134 6.86 18.27 -12.60
N ASN A 135 7.40 18.23 -11.38
CA ASN A 135 8.55 17.38 -11.01
C ASN A 135 8.16 15.94 -10.69
N ALA A 136 6.86 15.65 -10.51
CA ALA A 136 6.35 14.30 -10.28
C ALA A 136 5.93 13.67 -11.62
N THR A 137 6.67 12.66 -12.09
CA THR A 137 6.32 11.90 -13.31
C THR A 137 5.27 10.82 -13.06
N PHE A 138 4.62 10.87 -11.89
CA PHE A 138 3.60 9.95 -11.43
C PHE A 138 2.36 10.72 -10.99
N PRO A 139 1.16 10.14 -11.13
CA PRO A 139 -0.06 10.82 -10.72
C PRO A 139 -0.22 10.82 -9.20
N PHE A 140 -0.80 11.90 -8.69
CA PHE A 140 -1.42 11.94 -7.38
C PHE A 140 -2.88 11.50 -7.50
N LEU A 141 -3.25 10.51 -6.67
CA LEU A 141 -4.57 9.92 -6.60
C LEU A 141 -5.26 10.44 -5.33
N ILE A 142 -6.38 11.13 -5.48
CA ILE A 142 -7.13 11.68 -4.34
C ILE A 142 -8.60 11.78 -4.73
N ALA A 143 -9.44 10.98 -4.07
CA ALA A 143 -10.85 10.87 -4.40
C ALA A 143 -11.75 11.76 -3.52
N ASN A 144 -11.33 12.05 -2.28
CA ASN A 144 -12.16 12.72 -1.28
C ASN A 144 -11.82 14.21 -1.06
N TYR A 145 -10.99 14.80 -1.93
CA TYR A 145 -10.79 16.24 -1.96
C TYR A 145 -11.37 16.81 -3.24
N ASP A 146 -12.25 17.81 -3.11
CA ASP A 146 -12.78 18.57 -4.23
C ASP A 146 -12.01 19.89 -4.37
N PHE A 147 -11.19 19.95 -5.42
CA PHE A 147 -10.37 21.10 -5.80
C PHE A 147 -11.04 22.03 -6.82
N SER A 148 -12.31 21.81 -7.19
CA SER A 148 -13.00 22.52 -8.29
C SER A 148 -12.99 24.05 -8.15
N ASN A 149 -12.96 24.54 -6.91
CA ASN A 149 -12.94 25.98 -6.59
C ASN A 149 -11.55 26.47 -6.19
N THR A 150 -10.50 25.81 -6.67
CA THR A 150 -9.10 26.14 -6.36
C THR A 150 -8.26 26.18 -7.64
N ILE A 151 -7.01 26.67 -7.51
CA ILE A 151 -6.03 26.67 -8.59
C ILE A 151 -5.58 25.24 -9.00
N LEU A 152 -5.91 24.23 -8.21
CA LEU A 152 -5.62 22.82 -8.46
C LEU A 152 -6.77 22.06 -9.14
N ALA A 153 -7.81 22.77 -9.63
CA ALA A 153 -8.90 22.15 -10.37
C ALA A 153 -8.39 21.28 -11.52
N GLY A 154 -8.82 20.01 -11.55
CA GLY A 154 -8.45 19.04 -12.58
C GLY A 154 -6.99 18.56 -12.55
N ARG A 155 -6.22 18.87 -11.50
CA ARG A 155 -4.81 18.44 -11.38
C ARG A 155 -4.64 17.00 -10.88
N PHE A 156 -5.65 16.47 -10.19
CA PHE A 156 -5.59 15.16 -9.56
C PHE A 156 -6.67 14.23 -10.10
N GLN A 157 -6.41 12.93 -10.01
CA GLN A 157 -7.34 11.89 -10.42
C GLN A 157 -7.86 11.16 -9.17
N PRO A 158 -9.11 10.70 -9.13
CA PRO A 158 -9.59 9.94 -7.97
C PRO A 158 -8.93 8.56 -7.88
N TYR A 159 -8.67 7.92 -9.02
CA TYR A 159 -8.11 6.59 -9.12
C TYR A 159 -7.36 6.40 -10.45
N LYS A 160 -6.58 5.32 -10.54
CA LYS A 160 -5.94 4.83 -11.76
C LYS A 160 -5.97 3.31 -11.79
N VAL A 161 -6.15 2.75 -12.99
CA VAL A 161 -6.07 1.29 -13.23
C VAL A 161 -4.70 0.97 -13.84
N PHE A 162 -4.00 0.01 -13.24
CA PHE A 162 -2.74 -0.53 -13.73
C PHE A 162 -2.95 -1.95 -14.25
N GLU A 163 -2.31 -2.31 -15.34
CA GLU A 163 -2.29 -3.68 -15.86
C GLU A 163 -0.93 -4.31 -15.60
N LYS A 164 -0.89 -5.34 -14.74
CA LYS A 164 0.34 -6.04 -14.31
C LYS A 164 0.03 -7.52 -14.17
N ALA A 165 0.94 -8.40 -14.59
CA ALA A 165 0.72 -9.85 -14.56
C ALA A 165 -0.59 -10.31 -15.26
N GLY A 166 -1.10 -9.54 -16.23
CA GLY A 166 -2.40 -9.82 -16.88
C GLY A 166 -3.64 -9.45 -16.05
N HIS A 167 -3.47 -8.79 -14.90
CA HIS A 167 -4.52 -8.40 -13.97
C HIS A 167 -4.73 -6.89 -13.92
N ARG A 168 -5.97 -6.47 -13.69
CA ARG A 168 -6.35 -5.05 -13.54
C ARG A 168 -6.33 -4.66 -12.07
N ILE A 169 -5.42 -3.75 -11.71
CA ILE A 169 -5.18 -3.28 -10.35
C ILE A 169 -5.68 -1.84 -10.23
N GLY A 170 -6.80 -1.66 -9.54
CA GLY A 170 -7.36 -0.35 -9.28
C GLY A 170 -6.72 0.28 -8.05
N VAL A 171 -6.10 1.44 -8.19
CA VAL A 171 -5.52 2.20 -7.08
C VAL A 171 -6.28 3.52 -6.96
N PHE A 172 -6.70 3.89 -5.76
CA PHE A 172 -7.31 5.19 -5.46
C PHE A 172 -6.71 5.76 -4.19
N GLY A 173 -6.90 7.06 -3.93
CA GLY A 173 -6.35 7.70 -2.73
C GLY A 173 -7.40 8.44 -1.91
N LEU A 174 -7.15 8.53 -0.61
CA LEU A 174 -7.93 9.30 0.35
C LEU A 174 -6.98 10.11 1.23
N GLY A 175 -7.32 11.37 1.45
CA GLY A 175 -6.59 12.28 2.34
C GLY A 175 -7.35 12.53 3.62
N ILE A 176 -6.67 13.05 4.64
CA ILE A 176 -7.26 13.37 5.95
C ILE A 176 -8.05 14.68 5.94
N GLU A 177 -8.94 14.88 6.90
CA GLU A 177 -9.57 16.19 7.10
C GLU A 177 -8.51 17.23 7.49
N MET A 178 -8.35 18.27 6.65
CA MET A 178 -7.29 19.28 6.82
C MET A 178 -7.61 20.32 7.89
N ALA A 179 -8.89 20.58 8.17
CA ALA A 179 -9.30 21.57 9.17
C ALA A 179 -8.75 21.19 10.55
N GLY A 180 -8.01 22.11 11.17
CA GLY A 180 -7.33 21.89 12.46
C GLY A 180 -5.99 21.16 12.38
N LEU A 181 -5.56 20.68 11.21
CA LEU A 181 -4.23 20.10 10.97
C LEU A 181 -3.36 21.00 10.10
N VAL A 182 -3.97 21.65 9.10
CA VAL A 182 -3.33 22.54 8.14
C VAL A 182 -3.92 23.93 8.33
N ALA A 183 -3.12 24.98 8.14
CA ALA A 183 -3.64 26.34 8.17
C ALA A 183 -4.66 26.57 7.04
N ASP A 184 -5.82 27.19 7.32
CA ASP A 184 -6.90 27.39 6.35
C ASP A 184 -6.45 28.01 5.02
N LYS A 185 -5.51 28.96 5.09
CA LYS A 185 -4.92 29.60 3.91
C LYS A 185 -4.19 28.64 2.97
N ASN A 186 -3.68 27.52 3.49
CA ASN A 186 -2.84 26.58 2.74
C ASN A 186 -3.67 25.58 1.93
N PHE A 187 -4.88 25.25 2.37
CA PHE A 187 -5.78 24.37 1.60
C PHE A 187 -6.94 25.11 0.92
N GLY A 188 -7.14 26.39 1.25
CA GLY A 188 -8.06 27.28 0.55
C GLY A 188 -9.50 26.74 0.49
N ALA A 189 -10.11 26.82 -0.70
CA ALA A 189 -11.47 26.33 -0.91
C ALA A 189 -11.56 24.82 -1.20
N THR A 190 -10.50 24.05 -0.95
CA THR A 190 -10.53 22.59 -1.09
C THR A 190 -11.57 22.01 -0.12
N LYS A 191 -12.54 21.26 -0.64
CA LYS A 191 -13.56 20.63 0.22
C LYS A 191 -13.17 19.21 0.56
N TYR A 192 -13.34 18.86 1.83
CA TYR A 192 -13.24 17.49 2.32
C TYR A 192 -14.57 16.76 2.13
N LEU A 193 -14.52 15.61 1.45
CA LEU A 193 -15.68 14.73 1.24
C LEU A 193 -15.61 13.55 2.20
N ASP A 194 -16.77 13.01 2.58
CA ASP A 194 -16.83 11.83 3.45
C ASP A 194 -16.01 10.66 2.85
N PRO A 195 -14.98 10.17 3.56
CA PRO A 195 -14.05 9.19 3.00
C PRO A 195 -14.71 7.84 2.75
N ILE A 196 -15.67 7.41 3.57
CA ILE A 196 -16.32 6.11 3.44
C ILE A 196 -17.28 6.10 2.23
N ALA A 197 -18.12 7.13 2.09
CA ALA A 197 -19.01 7.28 0.95
C ALA A 197 -18.21 7.39 -0.36
N THR A 198 -17.12 8.16 -0.34
CA THR A 198 -16.21 8.32 -1.49
C THR A 198 -15.53 7.00 -1.86
N ALA A 199 -15.04 6.26 -0.87
CA ALA A 199 -14.43 4.95 -1.08
C ALA A 199 -15.43 3.96 -1.68
N ASN A 200 -16.65 3.87 -1.14
CA ASN A 200 -17.69 3.00 -1.68
C ASN A 200 -18.01 3.31 -3.15
N GLN A 201 -18.15 4.59 -3.51
CA GLN A 201 -18.37 4.99 -4.91
C GLN A 201 -17.19 4.61 -5.81
N THR A 202 -15.96 4.77 -5.32
CA THR A 202 -14.74 4.47 -6.08
C THR A 202 -14.55 2.96 -6.26
N VAL A 203 -14.76 2.18 -5.20
CA VAL A 203 -14.76 0.70 -5.23
C VAL A 203 -15.81 0.18 -6.21
N ALA A 204 -17.02 0.74 -6.20
CA ALA A 204 -18.08 0.35 -7.13
C ALA A 204 -17.66 0.56 -8.60
N LYS A 205 -16.97 1.67 -8.93
CA LYS A 205 -16.41 1.91 -10.27
C LYS A 205 -15.29 0.92 -10.59
N LEU A 206 -14.32 0.78 -9.70
CA LEU A 206 -13.14 -0.06 -9.90
C LEU A 206 -13.51 -1.54 -10.11
N ARG A 207 -14.44 -2.07 -9.32
CA ARG A 207 -14.94 -3.46 -9.47
C ARG A 207 -15.94 -3.59 -10.61
N GLY A 208 -16.84 -2.61 -10.75
CA GLY A 208 -17.98 -2.65 -11.64
C GLY A 208 -17.63 -2.37 -13.10
N SER A 209 -17.27 -1.13 -13.42
CA SER A 209 -16.98 -0.72 -14.80
C SER A 209 -15.55 -1.06 -15.21
N GLU A 210 -14.59 -0.84 -14.32
CA GLU A 210 -13.16 -1.07 -14.61
C GLU A 210 -12.75 -2.54 -14.47
N LYS A 211 -13.60 -3.40 -13.89
CA LYS A 211 -13.36 -4.84 -13.74
C LYS A 211 -12.02 -5.18 -13.07
N CYS A 212 -11.60 -4.40 -12.07
CA CYS A 212 -10.36 -4.62 -11.33
C CYS A 212 -10.43 -5.89 -10.47
N ASP A 213 -9.38 -6.69 -10.58
CA ASP A 213 -9.16 -7.92 -9.82
C ASP A 213 -8.65 -7.62 -8.40
N LEU A 214 -7.92 -6.50 -8.25
CA LEU A 214 -7.39 -6.00 -6.97
C LEU A 214 -7.73 -4.50 -6.83
N VAL A 215 -8.19 -4.08 -5.65
CA VAL A 215 -8.47 -2.67 -5.31
C VAL A 215 -7.65 -2.24 -4.11
N ILE A 216 -6.80 -1.24 -4.32
CA ILE A 216 -5.85 -0.68 -3.35
C ILE A 216 -6.26 0.76 -3.02
N CYS A 217 -6.31 1.08 -1.73
CA CYS A 217 -6.48 2.44 -1.24
C CYS A 217 -5.14 2.96 -0.69
N LEU A 218 -4.65 4.08 -1.23
CA LEU A 218 -3.61 4.90 -0.62
C LEU A 218 -4.27 5.84 0.38
N SER A 219 -4.27 5.46 1.65
CA SER A 219 -4.98 6.18 2.71
C SER A 219 -4.02 7.02 3.52
N HIS A 220 -4.29 8.32 3.61
CA HIS A 220 -3.65 9.21 4.57
C HIS A 220 -4.57 9.50 5.77
N LEU A 221 -5.55 8.63 6.07
CA LEU A 221 -6.51 8.87 7.16
C LEU A 221 -5.94 8.59 8.56
N GLY A 222 -4.87 7.79 8.64
CA GLY A 222 -4.30 7.30 9.88
C GLY A 222 -4.72 5.86 10.20
N TYR A 223 -3.83 5.13 10.86
CA TYR A 223 -3.98 3.70 11.13
C TYR A 223 -5.18 3.41 12.05
N LYS A 224 -5.21 3.96 13.28
CA LYS A 224 -6.29 3.70 14.24
C LYS A 224 -6.43 4.80 15.30
N TYR A 225 -7.65 5.30 15.49
CA TYR A 225 -8.00 6.27 16.53
C TYR A 225 -9.04 5.72 17.50
N ALA A 226 -8.90 6.10 18.77
CA ALA A 226 -9.92 5.84 19.79
C ALA A 226 -11.19 6.68 19.63
N SER A 227 -11.12 7.81 18.93
CA SER A 227 -12.25 8.69 18.66
C SER A 227 -13.11 8.22 17.49
N ALA A 228 -14.20 8.95 17.22
CA ALA A 228 -15.05 8.73 16.06
C ALA A 228 -14.41 9.16 14.72
N LYS A 229 -13.21 9.77 14.74
CA LYS A 229 -12.48 10.13 13.53
C LYS A 229 -12.28 8.89 12.66
N ILE A 230 -12.53 9.01 11.35
CA ILE A 230 -12.32 7.92 10.41
C ILE A 230 -10.82 7.61 10.32
N ASP A 231 -10.50 6.33 10.44
CA ASP A 231 -9.17 5.74 10.30
C ASP A 231 -9.26 4.55 9.34
N ASP A 232 -8.13 3.89 9.08
CA ASP A 232 -8.04 2.77 8.15
C ASP A 232 -8.90 1.56 8.57
N PHE A 233 -9.09 1.31 9.87
CA PHE A 233 -9.98 0.23 10.35
C PHE A 233 -11.46 0.54 10.09
N LYS A 234 -11.88 1.78 10.39
CA LYS A 234 -13.25 2.23 10.14
C LYS A 234 -13.53 2.30 8.63
N LEU A 235 -12.54 2.71 7.83
CA LEU A 235 -12.61 2.68 6.37
C LEU A 235 -12.78 1.25 5.86
N ALA A 236 -11.93 0.31 6.30
CA ALA A 236 -12.01 -1.10 5.90
C ALA A 236 -13.38 -1.72 6.21
N ALA A 237 -13.95 -1.41 7.38
CA ALA A 237 -15.27 -1.87 7.77
C ALA A 237 -16.41 -1.19 6.97
N GLY A 238 -16.27 0.10 6.66
CA GLY A 238 -17.28 0.91 6.00
C GLY A 238 -17.31 0.83 4.47
N ALA A 239 -16.22 0.38 3.84
CA ALA A 239 -16.08 0.28 2.39
C ALA A 239 -15.68 -1.15 1.95
N PRO A 240 -16.59 -2.13 2.10
CA PRO A 240 -16.31 -3.52 1.72
C PRO A 240 -16.03 -3.61 0.21
N GLY A 241 -14.90 -4.24 -0.15
CA GLY A 241 -14.45 -4.40 -1.54
C GLY A 241 -13.08 -3.79 -1.84
N ILE A 242 -12.52 -3.01 -0.91
CA ILE A 242 -11.07 -2.70 -0.86
C ILE A 242 -10.33 -3.96 -0.40
N ASP A 243 -9.30 -4.41 -1.11
CA ASP A 243 -8.49 -5.56 -0.67
C ASP A 243 -7.31 -5.14 0.21
N LEU A 244 -6.75 -3.97 -0.07
CA LEU A 244 -5.54 -3.47 0.57
C LEU A 244 -5.64 -1.97 0.83
N ILE A 245 -5.43 -1.56 2.08
CA ILE A 245 -5.22 -0.18 2.50
C ILE A 245 -3.73 -0.03 2.83
N LEU A 246 -3.07 0.87 2.12
CA LEU A 246 -1.72 1.32 2.40
C LEU A 246 -1.85 2.66 3.13
N GLY A 247 -1.63 2.65 4.44
CA GLY A 247 -1.86 3.79 5.32
C GLY A 247 -0.67 4.74 5.44
N GLY A 248 -0.93 5.95 5.94
CA GLY A 248 0.06 6.95 6.38
C GLY A 248 -0.43 7.73 7.60
N HIS A 249 0.10 8.93 7.82
CA HIS A 249 -0.25 9.93 8.83
C HIS A 249 0.10 9.60 10.29
N THR A 250 -0.17 8.37 10.74
CA THR A 250 0.03 7.98 12.15
C THR A 250 1.43 7.46 12.46
N HIS A 251 2.28 7.30 11.45
CA HIS A 251 3.64 6.78 11.53
C HIS A 251 3.74 5.41 12.22
N THR A 252 2.70 4.58 12.08
CA THR A 252 2.63 3.27 12.72
C THR A 252 3.56 2.30 12.02
N PHE A 253 4.50 1.73 12.77
CA PHE A 253 5.35 0.63 12.30
C PHE A 253 4.61 -0.69 12.47
N LEU A 254 4.34 -1.37 11.36
CA LEU A 254 3.77 -2.72 11.36
C LEU A 254 4.79 -3.72 10.82
N ASP A 255 4.95 -4.85 11.51
CA ASP A 255 5.79 -5.96 11.02
C ASP A 255 5.09 -6.74 9.90
N LYS A 256 3.75 -6.78 9.95
CA LYS A 256 2.87 -7.44 8.97
C LYS A 256 1.53 -6.70 8.89
N PRO A 257 0.77 -6.86 7.79
CA PRO A 257 -0.55 -6.25 7.70
C PRO A 257 -1.53 -6.79 8.74
N ASP A 258 -2.42 -5.92 9.20
CA ASP A 258 -3.62 -6.33 9.93
C ASP A 258 -4.74 -6.71 8.96
N VAL A 259 -5.67 -7.53 9.45
CA VAL A 259 -6.80 -8.03 8.66
C VAL A 259 -8.10 -7.56 9.28
N VAL A 260 -8.94 -6.90 8.48
CA VAL A 260 -10.32 -6.57 8.83
C VAL A 260 -11.25 -7.46 8.03
N ALA A 261 -12.07 -8.25 8.74
CA ALA A 261 -13.08 -9.09 8.11
C ALA A 261 -14.25 -8.23 7.63
N GLY A 262 -14.63 -8.42 6.36
CA GLY A 262 -15.80 -7.84 5.73
C GLY A 262 -16.91 -8.87 5.50
N PRO A 263 -18.04 -8.43 4.91
CA PRO A 263 -19.14 -9.32 4.57
C PRO A 263 -18.72 -10.36 3.51
N ASN A 264 -19.43 -11.50 3.48
CA ASN A 264 -19.25 -12.56 2.47
C ASN A 264 -17.81 -13.14 2.39
N GLY A 265 -17.09 -13.12 3.51
CA GLY A 265 -15.71 -13.63 3.58
C GLY A 265 -14.68 -12.73 2.89
N HIS A 266 -15.05 -11.51 2.49
CA HIS A 266 -14.10 -10.49 2.03
C HIS A 266 -13.17 -10.10 3.18
N GLN A 267 -11.91 -9.84 2.88
CA GLN A 267 -10.93 -9.35 3.86
C GLN A 267 -10.21 -8.14 3.28
N THR A 268 -10.02 -7.13 4.13
CA THR A 268 -9.22 -5.96 3.81
C THR A 268 -7.94 -6.01 4.64
N LEU A 269 -6.80 -5.94 3.98
CA LEU A 269 -5.50 -5.81 4.64
C LEU A 269 -5.22 -4.33 4.90
N ILE A 270 -4.62 -4.02 6.04
CA ILE A 270 -4.15 -2.68 6.39
C ILE A 270 -2.65 -2.76 6.67
N ASN A 271 -1.85 -1.97 5.96
CA ASN A 271 -0.41 -1.92 6.18
C ASN A 271 0.13 -0.48 6.20
N GLN A 272 1.12 -0.21 7.06
CA GLN A 272 1.82 1.07 7.21
C GLN A 272 3.26 0.79 7.64
N VAL A 273 4.23 1.56 7.16
CA VAL A 273 5.66 1.25 7.34
C VAL A 273 6.43 2.25 8.18
N GLY A 274 5.73 2.89 9.11
CA GLY A 274 6.33 3.91 9.99
C GLY A 274 6.45 5.24 9.28
N TRP A 275 7.66 5.79 9.17
CA TRP A 275 7.90 7.11 8.59
C TRP A 275 9.38 7.27 8.18
N SER A 276 9.76 8.41 7.61
CA SER A 276 11.12 8.78 7.21
C SER A 276 11.79 7.81 6.22
N GLY A 277 11.01 6.94 5.57
CA GLY A 277 11.55 5.91 4.69
C GLY A 277 12.48 4.93 5.39
N ILE A 278 12.35 4.74 6.71
CA ILE A 278 13.12 3.77 7.50
C ILE A 278 12.90 2.36 6.97
N ASN A 279 11.68 2.08 6.52
CA ASN A 279 11.28 0.81 5.92
C ASN A 279 10.66 1.03 4.54
N LEU A 280 10.79 0.00 3.70
CA LEU A 280 10.05 -0.18 2.47
C LEU A 280 9.07 -1.34 2.67
N GLY A 281 7.78 -1.09 2.54
CA GLY A 281 6.78 -2.15 2.61
C GLY A 281 6.83 -3.03 1.36
N ARG A 282 6.63 -4.34 1.55
CA ARG A 282 6.57 -5.30 0.45
C ARG A 282 5.45 -6.30 0.67
N LEU A 283 4.52 -6.35 -0.28
CA LEU A 283 3.47 -7.37 -0.35
C LEU A 283 3.56 -8.09 -1.69
N ASP A 284 3.67 -9.40 -1.64
CA ASP A 284 3.76 -10.26 -2.81
C ASP A 284 2.43 -10.98 -2.95
N TYR A 285 1.73 -10.70 -4.05
CA TYR A 285 0.47 -11.31 -4.42
C TYR A 285 0.69 -12.34 -5.53
N THR A 286 0.00 -13.47 -5.41
CA THR A 286 -0.11 -14.46 -6.49
C THR A 286 -1.56 -14.53 -6.94
N PHE A 287 -1.76 -14.76 -8.24
CA PHE A 287 -3.08 -14.91 -8.83
C PHE A 287 -3.23 -16.36 -9.28
N GLU A 288 -4.18 -17.08 -8.68
CA GLU A 288 -4.45 -18.45 -9.09
C GLU A 288 -5.09 -18.49 -10.48
N ARG A 289 -4.61 -19.39 -11.34
CA ARG A 289 -5.17 -19.55 -12.69
C ARG A 289 -6.65 -19.91 -12.62
N GLY A 290 -7.47 -19.09 -13.28
CA GLY A 290 -8.93 -19.28 -13.33
C GLY A 290 -9.70 -18.61 -12.20
N THR A 291 -9.03 -18.03 -11.20
CA THR A 291 -9.66 -17.14 -10.22
C THR A 291 -9.24 -15.69 -10.50
N ARG A 292 -10.12 -14.74 -10.20
CA ARG A 292 -9.81 -13.31 -10.24
C ARG A 292 -9.37 -12.76 -8.88
N ARG A 293 -9.25 -13.62 -7.88
CA ARG A 293 -8.94 -13.19 -6.51
C ARG A 293 -7.47 -13.46 -6.22
N PRO A 294 -6.68 -12.43 -5.93
CA PRO A 294 -5.29 -12.63 -5.54
C PRO A 294 -5.20 -13.18 -4.12
N THR A 295 -4.12 -13.90 -3.84
CA THR A 295 -3.74 -14.36 -2.50
C THR A 295 -2.42 -13.72 -2.10
N VAL A 296 -2.28 -13.38 -0.84
CA VAL A 296 -1.02 -12.83 -0.30
C VAL A 296 -0.08 -13.99 -0.02
N ALA A 297 1.00 -14.09 -0.81
CA ALA A 297 2.04 -15.08 -0.59
C ALA A 297 3.01 -14.63 0.52
N MET A 298 3.28 -13.34 0.60
CA MET A 298 4.15 -12.74 1.62
C MET A 298 3.77 -11.28 1.86
N ALA A 299 3.86 -10.83 3.10
CA ALA A 299 3.78 -9.42 3.44
C ALA A 299 4.72 -9.08 4.61
N GLY A 300 5.43 -7.97 4.49
CA GLY A 300 6.32 -7.49 5.54
C GLY A 300 6.98 -6.16 5.18
N VAL A 301 8.00 -5.82 5.97
CA VAL A 301 8.80 -4.60 5.80
C VAL A 301 10.26 -4.95 5.54
N VAL A 302 10.88 -4.20 4.65
CA VAL A 302 12.32 -4.31 4.33
C VAL A 302 13.01 -3.06 4.86
N PRO A 303 13.90 -3.17 5.86
CA PRO A 303 14.66 -2.04 6.37
C PRO A 303 15.50 -1.37 5.28
N VAL A 304 15.42 -0.05 5.17
CA VAL A 304 16.18 0.75 4.20
C VAL A 304 17.49 1.19 4.84
N ARG A 305 18.60 0.68 4.33
CA ARG A 305 19.96 0.98 4.80
C ARG A 305 20.96 0.73 3.66
N ALA A 306 22.23 1.07 3.89
CA ALA A 306 23.31 0.72 2.95
C ALA A 306 23.33 -0.80 2.68
N ALA A 307 23.58 -1.16 1.41
CA ALA A 307 23.65 -2.54 0.95
C ALA A 307 24.93 -3.25 1.44
#